data_AF-A0A831P2E7-F1
#
_entry.id   AF-A0A831P2E7-F1
#
_cell.length_a   1.000
_cell.length_b   1.000
_cell.length_c   1.000
_cell.angle_alpha   90.00
_cell.angle_beta   90.00
_cell.angle_gamma   90.00
#
_symmetry.space_group_name_H-M   'P 1'
#
loop_
_entity.id
_entity.type
_entity.pdbx_description
1 polymer ?
#
loop_
_entity_poly.entity_id
_entity_poly.type
_entity_poly.pdbx_seq_one_letter_code
_entity_poly.pdbx_strand_id
1 'polypeptide(L)'
;MKKRVKITNEEIKTLLGAEPVEFPKYATQIINLANQDAQGTRPAVVGQMSELIQEFTGKTLEEWEEWYLQQHPDAIEKATQKISEMIQNFRDVIKKIDEGMIKRWVRDLVVVKTFIGLRFQEAILSKVANIINRPYRLATMEEESKGIDGLVGDIPVSIKPETYKAKKGLNENIDVKIIYYIKVKDGITIDIEEIIE
;
A
#
# COMPACT_ATOMS: atom_id res chain seq x y z
N MET A 1 -39.54 -9.85 -9.72
CA MET A 1 -38.57 -10.36 -8.72
C MET A 1 -37.36 -9.45 -8.67
N LYS A 2 -36.92 -9.05 -7.47
CA LYS A 2 -35.63 -8.36 -7.32
C LYS A 2 -34.51 -9.35 -7.68
N LYS A 3 -33.74 -9.05 -8.73
CA LYS A 3 -32.61 -9.89 -9.19
C LYS A 3 -31.37 -9.80 -8.27
N ARG A 4 -31.41 -8.95 -7.24
CA ARG A 4 -30.32 -8.72 -6.29
C ARG A 4 -30.91 -8.61 -4.88
N VAL A 5 -30.37 -9.40 -3.95
CA VAL A 5 -30.68 -9.40 -2.52
C VAL A 5 -29.39 -9.08 -1.78
N LYS A 6 -29.46 -8.23 -0.75
CA LYS A 6 -28.34 -7.92 0.13
C LYS A 6 -28.47 -8.82 1.36
N ILE A 7 -27.40 -9.53 1.69
CA ILE A 7 -27.24 -10.22 2.97
C ILE A 7 -26.25 -9.39 3.78
N THR A 8 -26.56 -9.10 5.04
CA THR A 8 -25.65 -8.32 5.91
C THR A 8 -24.62 -9.21 6.59
N ASN A 9 -23.52 -8.64 7.10
CA ASN A 9 -22.52 -9.43 7.83
C ASN A 9 -23.10 -10.06 9.10
N GLU A 10 -24.00 -9.35 9.80
CA GLU A 10 -24.69 -9.91 10.97
C GLU A 10 -25.62 -11.06 10.57
N GLU A 11 -26.34 -10.92 9.47
CA GLU A 11 -27.16 -12.00 8.92
C GLU A 11 -26.33 -13.22 8.52
N ILE A 12 -25.14 -13.02 7.92
CA ILE A 12 -24.21 -14.13 7.61
C ILE A 12 -23.79 -14.85 8.90
N LYS A 13 -23.43 -14.13 9.96
CA LYS A 13 -23.06 -14.73 11.25
C LYS A 13 -24.21 -15.57 11.82
N THR A 14 -25.41 -15.01 11.88
CA THR A 14 -26.59 -15.74 12.35
C THR A 14 -26.89 -16.97 11.50
N LEU A 15 -26.81 -16.86 10.17
CA LEU A 15 -27.03 -17.98 9.26
C LEU A 15 -25.97 -19.09 9.41
N LEU A 16 -24.77 -18.76 9.88
CA LEU A 16 -23.66 -19.68 10.09
C LEU A 16 -23.47 -20.09 11.56
N GLY A 17 -24.38 -19.71 12.46
CA GLY A 17 -24.30 -20.06 13.89
C GLY A 17 -23.22 -19.32 14.68
N ALA A 18 -22.68 -18.22 14.16
CA ALA A 18 -21.67 -17.42 14.85
C ALA A 18 -22.32 -16.36 15.76
N GLU A 19 -21.91 -16.34 17.02
CA GLU A 19 -22.28 -15.27 17.95
C GLU A 19 -21.52 -13.97 17.66
N PRO A 20 -22.16 -12.80 17.79
CA PRO A 20 -21.48 -11.53 17.63
C PRO A 20 -20.51 -11.29 18.79
N VAL A 21 -19.26 -10.95 18.45
CA VAL A 21 -18.25 -10.51 19.44
C VAL A 21 -18.19 -8.99 19.43
N GLU A 22 -18.39 -8.38 20.60
CA GLU A 22 -18.25 -6.94 20.77
C GLU A 22 -16.85 -6.54 21.21
N PHE A 23 -16.32 -5.48 20.58
CA PHE A 23 -15.04 -4.89 20.95
C PHE A 23 -15.23 -3.40 21.27
N PRO A 24 -14.48 -2.85 22.24
CA PRO A 24 -14.45 -1.42 22.47
C PRO A 24 -14.08 -0.65 21.19
N LYS A 25 -14.56 0.59 21.09
CA LYS A 25 -14.24 1.47 19.96
C LYS A 25 -12.72 1.53 19.75
N TYR A 26 -12.30 1.35 18.49
CA TYR A 26 -10.89 1.30 18.03
C TYR A 26 -10.07 0.06 18.44
N ALA A 27 -10.56 -0.81 19.33
CA ALA A 27 -9.78 -1.97 19.79
C ALA A 27 -9.37 -2.89 18.62
N THR A 28 -10.30 -3.19 17.70
CA THR A 28 -10.00 -4.02 16.52
C THR A 28 -8.98 -3.38 15.59
N GLN A 29 -8.96 -2.05 15.45
CA GLN A 29 -7.97 -1.35 14.62
C GLN A 29 -6.56 -1.52 15.19
N ILE A 30 -6.43 -1.40 16.52
CA ILE A 30 -5.14 -1.54 17.21
C ILE A 30 -4.69 -3.02 17.18
N ILE A 31 -5.60 -3.96 17.41
CA ILE A 31 -5.31 -5.40 17.35
C ILE A 31 -4.90 -5.82 15.93
N ASN A 32 -5.59 -5.31 14.90
CA ASN A 32 -5.25 -5.61 13.51
C ASN A 32 -3.87 -5.07 13.13
N LEU A 33 -3.54 -3.84 13.55
CA LEU A 33 -2.21 -3.27 13.34
C LEU A 33 -1.14 -4.10 14.07
N ALA A 34 -1.40 -4.49 15.31
CA ALA A 34 -0.48 -5.32 16.10
C ALA A 34 -0.27 -6.68 15.45
N ASN A 35 -1.33 -7.31 14.93
CA ASN A 35 -1.23 -8.57 14.21
C ASN A 35 -0.49 -8.44 12.88
N GLN A 36 -0.66 -7.34 12.15
CA GLN A 36 0.07 -7.09 10.90
C GLN A 36 1.57 -7.01 11.15
N ASP A 37 1.99 -6.31 12.21
CA ASP A 37 3.40 -6.13 12.56
C ASP A 37 4.00 -7.39 13.21
N ALA A 38 3.27 -8.02 14.12
CA ALA A 38 3.69 -9.25 14.81
C ALA A 38 3.61 -10.51 13.93
N GLN A 39 2.85 -10.43 12.83
CA GLN A 39 2.56 -11.55 11.94
C GLN A 39 1.95 -12.75 12.70
N GLY A 40 1.06 -12.45 13.66
CA GLY A 40 0.51 -13.41 14.63
C GLY A 40 -0.38 -14.48 13.98
N THR A 41 -1.09 -14.14 12.91
CA THR A 41 -1.99 -15.06 12.19
C THR A 41 -1.48 -15.45 10.80
N ARG A 42 -0.16 -15.43 10.58
CA ARG A 42 0.41 -15.97 9.34
C ARG A 42 0.25 -17.50 9.27
N PRO A 43 0.30 -18.11 8.09
CA PRO A 43 0.16 -19.57 7.94
C PRO A 43 1.14 -20.37 8.78
N ALA A 44 2.35 -19.85 9.01
CA ALA A 44 3.34 -20.48 9.88
C ALA A 44 2.93 -20.57 11.37
N VAL A 45 1.89 -19.82 11.80
CA VAL A 45 1.40 -19.82 13.19
C VAL A 45 0.05 -20.52 13.30
N VAL A 46 -0.88 -20.20 12.40
CA VAL A 46 -2.28 -20.67 12.47
C VAL A 46 -2.64 -21.69 11.39
N GLY A 47 -1.72 -22.03 10.49
CA GLY A 47 -2.02 -22.83 9.30
C GLY A 47 -2.62 -22.02 8.16
N GLN A 48 -2.65 -22.62 6.96
CA GLN A 48 -3.17 -21.98 5.76
C GLN A 48 -4.70 -22.20 5.67
N MET A 49 -5.48 -21.23 6.16
CA MET A 49 -6.95 -21.35 6.27
C MET A 49 -7.66 -21.81 4.98
N SER A 50 -7.19 -21.36 3.82
CA SER A 50 -7.76 -21.74 2.52
C SER A 50 -7.55 -23.20 2.15
N GLU A 51 -6.48 -23.82 2.65
CA GLU A 51 -6.18 -25.25 2.46
C GLU A 51 -6.93 -26.07 3.51
N LEU A 52 -6.84 -25.66 4.78
CA LEU A 52 -7.50 -26.35 5.90
C LEU A 52 -9.02 -26.46 5.73
N ILE A 53 -9.68 -25.42 5.22
CA ILE A 53 -11.14 -25.46 4.99
C ILE A 53 -11.54 -26.44 3.88
N GLN A 54 -10.63 -26.83 2.97
CA GLN A 54 -10.89 -27.86 1.96
C GLN A 54 -10.76 -29.28 2.52
N GLU A 55 -9.97 -29.45 3.59
CA GLU A 55 -9.81 -30.72 4.29
C GLU A 55 -10.93 -30.98 5.31
N PHE A 56 -11.55 -29.91 5.81
CA PHE A 56 -12.67 -29.99 6.74
C PHE A 56 -13.94 -30.53 6.08
N THR A 57 -14.46 -31.64 6.62
CA THR A 57 -15.67 -32.31 6.10
C THR A 57 -16.95 -31.98 6.87
N GLY A 58 -16.86 -31.23 7.96
CA GLY A 58 -18.01 -30.82 8.75
C GLY A 58 -18.80 -29.68 8.10
N LYS A 59 -19.83 -29.21 8.80
CA LYS A 59 -20.80 -28.21 8.32
C LYS A 59 -21.06 -27.08 9.30
N THR A 60 -20.80 -27.27 10.59
CA THR A 60 -21.06 -26.24 11.62
C THR A 60 -19.79 -25.56 12.10
N LEU A 61 -19.96 -24.40 12.73
CA LEU A 61 -18.86 -23.65 13.34
C LEU A 61 -18.21 -24.44 14.49
N GLU A 62 -19.01 -25.12 15.29
CA GLU A 62 -18.54 -25.95 16.41
C GLU A 62 -17.70 -27.12 15.91
N GLU A 63 -18.14 -27.80 14.86
CA GLU A 63 -17.38 -28.87 14.21
C GLU A 63 -16.05 -28.35 13.64
N TRP A 64 -16.06 -27.15 13.05
CA TRP A 64 -14.84 -26.51 12.55
C TRP A 64 -13.87 -26.19 13.67
N GLU A 65 -14.36 -25.60 14.77
CA GLU A 65 -13.53 -25.26 15.93
C GLU A 65 -12.87 -26.50 16.54
N GLU A 66 -13.64 -27.57 16.76
CA GLU A 66 -13.10 -28.83 17.30
C GLU A 66 -12.06 -29.43 16.35
N TRP A 67 -12.37 -29.54 15.06
CA TRP A 67 -11.45 -30.10 14.06
C TRP A 67 -10.17 -29.28 13.96
N TYR A 68 -10.28 -27.94 13.88
CA TYR A 68 -9.13 -27.05 13.77
C TYR A 68 -8.24 -27.12 15.01
N LEU A 69 -8.81 -27.10 16.22
CA LEU A 69 -8.06 -27.15 17.46
C LEU A 69 -7.39 -28.51 17.69
N GLN A 70 -7.91 -29.61 17.13
CA GLN A 70 -7.22 -30.90 17.15
C GLN A 70 -5.95 -30.88 16.29
N GLN A 71 -5.97 -30.22 15.13
CA GLN A 71 -4.81 -30.10 14.23
C GLN A 71 -3.81 -29.03 14.69
N HIS A 72 -4.32 -27.95 15.29
CA HIS A 72 -3.58 -26.75 15.66
C HIS A 72 -3.85 -26.33 17.12
N PRO A 73 -3.54 -27.19 18.12
CA PRO A 73 -3.95 -26.99 19.52
C PRO A 73 -3.44 -25.70 20.15
N ASP A 74 -2.23 -25.27 19.78
CA ASP A 74 -1.62 -24.06 20.35
C ASP A 74 -1.78 -22.81 19.46
N ALA A 75 -2.43 -22.91 18.30
CA ALA A 75 -2.37 -21.83 17.31
C ALA A 75 -3.01 -20.53 17.81
N ILE A 76 -4.13 -20.64 18.53
CA ILE A 76 -4.80 -19.47 19.13
C ILE A 76 -3.90 -18.84 20.20
N GLU A 77 -3.31 -19.65 21.09
CA GLU A 77 -2.44 -19.16 22.16
C GLU A 77 -1.17 -18.51 21.59
N LYS A 78 -0.51 -19.15 20.62
CA LYS A 78 0.69 -18.61 19.95
C LYS A 78 0.40 -17.30 19.22
N ALA A 79 -0.72 -17.22 18.51
CA ALA A 79 -1.15 -15.98 17.86
C ALA A 79 -1.44 -14.89 18.89
N THR A 80 -2.14 -15.24 19.98
CA THR A 80 -2.51 -14.34 21.08
C THR A 80 -1.27 -13.77 21.77
N GLN A 81 -0.29 -14.61 22.09
CA GLN A 81 0.97 -14.18 22.70
C GLN A 81 1.71 -13.18 21.82
N LYS A 82 1.90 -13.51 20.53
CA LYS A 82 2.58 -12.62 19.56
C LYS A 82 1.90 -11.26 19.45
N ILE A 83 0.58 -11.26 19.33
CA ILE A 83 -0.21 -10.02 19.22
C ILE A 83 -0.11 -9.24 20.54
N SER A 84 -0.18 -9.91 21.69
CA SER A 84 -0.09 -9.29 23.02
C SER A 84 1.25 -8.60 23.26
N GLU A 85 2.36 -9.23 22.85
CA GLU A 85 3.70 -8.62 22.90
C GLU A 85 3.76 -7.33 22.08
N MET A 86 3.17 -7.32 20.87
CA MET A 86 3.12 -6.12 20.04
C MET A 86 2.19 -5.04 20.60
N ILE A 87 1.05 -5.42 21.20
CA ILE A 87 0.18 -4.49 21.92
C ILE A 87 0.94 -3.82 23.07
N GLN A 88 1.79 -4.55 23.79
CA GLN A 88 2.62 -3.98 24.85
C GLN A 88 3.64 -2.97 24.28
N ASN A 89 4.27 -3.29 23.15
CA ASN A 89 5.15 -2.34 22.45
C ASN A 89 4.40 -1.04 22.07
N PHE A 90 3.17 -1.16 21.55
CA PHE A 90 2.34 0.01 21.24
C PHE A 90 1.98 0.81 22.49
N ARG A 91 1.62 0.16 23.61
CA ARG A 91 1.34 0.86 24.87
C ARG A 91 2.54 1.71 25.32
N ASP A 92 3.75 1.19 25.14
CA ASP A 92 4.97 1.90 25.55
C ASP A 92 5.38 3.02 24.57
N VAL A 93 5.09 2.87 23.27
CA VAL A 93 5.29 3.94 22.29
C VAL A 93 4.23 5.03 22.41
N ILE A 94 2.96 4.69 22.63
CA ILE A 94 1.86 5.66 22.76
C ILE A 94 2.14 6.66 23.89
N LYS A 95 2.70 6.20 25.02
CA LYS A 95 3.12 7.08 26.13
C LYS A 95 4.19 8.10 25.74
N LYS A 96 4.95 7.85 24.68
CA LYS A 96 6.02 8.72 24.16
C LYS A 96 5.52 9.66 23.06
N ILE A 97 4.31 9.46 22.54
CA ILE A 97 3.74 10.32 21.50
C ILE A 97 3.22 11.59 22.17
N ASP A 98 3.86 12.71 21.85
CA ASP A 98 3.44 14.04 22.25
C ASP A 98 2.92 14.86 21.06
N GLU A 99 2.28 15.99 21.36
CA GLU A 99 1.77 16.91 20.34
C GLU A 99 2.88 17.42 19.41
N GLY A 100 4.11 17.59 19.91
CA GLY A 100 5.26 18.01 19.12
C GLY A 100 5.65 16.99 18.05
N MET A 101 5.64 15.70 18.39
CA MET A 101 5.88 14.59 17.47
C MET A 101 4.78 14.52 16.41
N ILE A 102 3.52 14.65 16.82
CA ILE A 102 2.37 14.70 15.91
C ILE A 102 2.52 15.89 14.96
N LYS A 103 2.85 17.09 15.45
CA LYS A 103 3.05 18.28 14.64
C LYS A 103 4.18 18.12 13.62
N ARG A 104 5.28 17.48 13.99
CA ARG A 104 6.37 17.15 13.06
C ARG A 104 5.91 16.18 11.98
N TRP A 105 5.20 15.12 12.36
CA TRP A 105 4.65 14.15 11.41
C TRP A 105 3.65 14.80 10.44
N VAL A 106 2.75 15.66 10.95
CA VAL A 106 1.80 16.40 10.10
C VAL A 106 2.53 17.36 9.16
N ARG A 107 3.54 18.09 9.63
CA ARG A 107 4.34 18.98 8.77
C ARG A 107 5.07 18.20 7.69
N ASP A 108 5.69 17.08 8.04
CA ASP A 108 6.34 16.20 7.08
C ASP A 108 5.35 15.73 6.00
N LEU A 109 4.17 15.25 6.42
CA LEU A 109 3.14 14.79 5.50
C LEU A 109 2.59 15.91 4.59
N VAL A 110 2.17 17.03 5.19
CA VAL A 110 1.43 18.08 4.47
C VAL A 110 2.34 19.01 3.68
N VAL A 111 3.51 19.35 4.21
CA VAL A 111 4.42 20.33 3.59
C VAL A 111 5.51 19.61 2.80
N VAL A 112 6.28 18.75 3.46
CA VAL A 112 7.50 18.19 2.88
C VAL A 112 7.17 17.17 1.79
N LYS A 113 6.40 16.13 2.13
CA LYS A 113 6.03 15.07 1.18
C LYS A 113 5.18 15.59 0.03
N THR A 114 4.28 16.53 0.28
CA THR A 114 3.51 17.20 -0.79
C THR A 114 4.42 17.96 -1.73
N PHE A 115 5.33 18.80 -1.21
CA PHE A 115 6.25 19.56 -2.07
C PHE A 115 7.14 18.65 -2.90
N ILE A 116 7.71 17.60 -2.29
CA ILE A 116 8.51 16.59 -3.00
C ILE A 116 7.68 15.90 -4.08
N GLY A 117 6.43 15.52 -3.78
CA GLY A 117 5.52 14.91 -4.75
C GLY A 117 5.20 15.83 -5.93
N LEU A 118 4.94 17.11 -5.67
CA LEU A 118 4.66 18.12 -6.69
C LEU A 118 5.88 18.48 -7.54
N ARG A 119 7.09 18.45 -6.97
CA ARG A 119 8.35 18.77 -7.65
C ARG A 119 9.10 17.53 -8.12
N PHE A 120 8.45 16.36 -8.09
CA PHE A 120 9.06 15.08 -8.45
C PHE A 120 9.59 15.08 -9.89
N GLN A 121 8.82 15.64 -10.82
CA GLN A 121 9.23 15.79 -12.22
C GLN A 121 10.46 16.70 -12.35
N GLU A 122 10.50 17.80 -11.60
CA GLU A 122 11.65 18.72 -11.59
C GLU A 122 12.94 18.02 -11.15
N ALA A 123 12.88 17.16 -10.14
CA ALA A 123 14.04 16.42 -9.66
C ALA A 123 14.61 15.47 -10.74
N ILE A 124 13.72 14.83 -11.52
CA ILE A 124 14.11 13.99 -12.66
C ILE A 124 14.75 14.86 -13.75
N LEU A 125 14.10 15.95 -14.17
CA LEU A 125 14.64 16.87 -15.18
C LEU A 125 16.02 17.37 -14.79
N SER A 126 16.19 17.82 -13.55
CA SER A 126 17.45 18.31 -13.00
C SER A 126 18.54 17.24 -13.05
N LYS A 127 18.22 15.99 -12.68
CA LYS A 127 19.18 14.88 -12.74
C LYS A 127 19.61 14.58 -14.17
N VAL A 128 18.66 14.55 -15.12
CA VAL A 128 18.95 14.31 -16.54
C VAL A 128 19.76 15.43 -17.16
N ALA A 129 19.40 16.69 -16.89
CA ALA A 129 20.16 17.87 -17.31
C ALA A 129 21.62 17.80 -16.88
N ASN A 130 21.87 17.43 -15.63
CA ASN A 130 23.22 17.27 -15.10
C ASN A 130 24.00 16.14 -15.80
N ILE A 131 23.34 15.02 -16.16
CA ILE A 131 23.98 13.90 -16.87
C ILE A 131 24.44 14.34 -18.27
N ILE A 132 23.61 15.09 -19.00
CA ILE A 132 23.92 15.53 -20.37
C ILE A 132 24.57 16.93 -20.42
N ASN A 133 24.89 17.51 -19.26
CA ASN A 133 25.48 18.84 -19.08
C ASN A 133 24.72 19.96 -19.83
N ARG A 134 23.40 20.01 -19.67
CA ARG A 134 22.51 21.05 -20.23
C ARG A 134 21.64 21.67 -19.13
N PRO A 135 21.17 22.91 -19.31
CA PRO A 135 20.18 23.49 -18.40
C PRO A 135 18.85 22.72 -18.49
N TYR A 136 17.97 22.85 -17.49
CA TYR A 136 16.59 22.36 -17.58
C TYR A 136 15.60 23.48 -17.28
N ARG A 137 14.35 23.30 -17.73
CA ARG A 137 13.21 24.08 -17.25
C ARG A 137 11.96 23.22 -17.15
N LEU A 138 11.05 23.62 -16.29
CA LEU A 138 9.70 23.07 -16.27
C LEU A 138 8.91 23.55 -17.49
N ALA A 139 7.93 22.74 -17.89
CA ALA A 139 6.99 23.10 -18.94
C ALA A 139 6.10 24.28 -18.51
N THR A 140 5.65 25.07 -19.48
CA THR A 140 4.55 26.02 -19.27
C THR A 140 3.21 25.27 -19.26
N MET A 141 2.13 25.91 -18.78
CA MET A 141 0.78 25.31 -18.82
C MET A 141 0.36 24.87 -20.24
N GLU A 142 0.78 25.62 -21.26
CA GLU A 142 0.49 25.30 -22.67
C GLU A 142 1.28 24.08 -23.15
N GLU A 143 2.50 23.88 -22.66
CA GLU A 143 3.35 22.73 -22.98
C GLU A 143 2.91 21.47 -22.22
N GLU A 144 2.54 21.61 -20.94
CA GLU A 144 1.95 20.52 -20.15
C GLU A 144 0.67 19.99 -20.79
N SER A 145 -0.17 20.88 -21.35
CA SER A 145 -1.38 20.48 -22.08
C SER A 145 -1.10 19.63 -23.34
N LYS A 146 0.13 19.68 -23.85
CA LYS A 146 0.62 18.88 -24.98
C LYS A 146 1.42 17.65 -24.53
N GLY A 147 1.45 17.36 -23.23
CA GLY A 147 2.15 16.20 -22.65
C GLY A 147 3.65 16.40 -22.39
N ILE A 148 4.14 17.64 -22.47
CA ILE A 148 5.54 17.99 -22.16
C ILE A 148 5.63 18.31 -20.67
N ASP A 149 6.46 17.58 -19.94
CA ASP A 149 6.65 17.79 -18.50
C ASP A 149 7.84 18.74 -18.21
N GLY A 150 8.74 18.89 -19.17
CA GLY A 150 9.80 19.90 -19.13
C GLY A 150 10.74 19.83 -20.32
N LEU A 151 11.77 20.67 -20.28
CA LEU A 151 12.82 20.69 -21.30
C LEU A 151 14.18 20.47 -20.66
N VAL A 152 15.04 19.74 -21.36
CA VAL A 152 16.46 19.54 -21.03
C VAL A 152 17.30 20.12 -22.17
N GLY A 153 17.84 21.33 -21.99
CA GLY A 153 18.30 22.20 -23.07
C GLY A 153 17.11 22.57 -23.97
N ASP A 154 17.23 22.29 -25.26
CA ASP A 154 16.18 22.50 -26.25
C ASP A 154 15.32 21.24 -26.48
N ILE A 155 15.53 20.18 -25.71
CA ILE A 155 14.85 18.88 -25.88
C ILE A 155 13.58 18.85 -25.02
N PRO A 156 12.36 18.85 -25.59
CA PRO A 156 11.14 18.62 -24.83
C PRO A 156 11.05 17.16 -24.40
N VAL A 157 10.69 16.94 -23.13
CA VAL A 157 10.61 15.61 -22.54
C VAL A 157 9.29 15.40 -21.78
N SER A 158 8.82 14.17 -21.78
CA SER A 158 7.72 13.69 -20.96
C SER A 158 8.25 12.70 -19.93
N ILE A 159 7.76 12.73 -18.69
CA ILE A 159 8.21 11.87 -17.59
C ILE A 159 7.07 10.92 -17.22
N LYS A 160 7.26 9.63 -17.48
CA LYS A 160 6.21 8.61 -17.25
C LYS A 160 6.73 7.46 -16.39
N PRO A 161 5.88 6.86 -15.54
CA PRO A 161 6.25 5.62 -14.88
C PRO A 161 6.42 4.51 -15.92
N GLU A 162 7.33 3.56 -15.69
CA GLU A 162 7.57 2.44 -16.61
C GLU A 162 6.30 1.63 -16.92
N THR A 163 5.35 1.56 -15.98
CA THR A 163 4.04 0.91 -16.18
C THR A 163 3.23 1.52 -17.34
N TYR A 164 3.58 2.72 -17.80
CA TYR A 164 3.02 3.32 -19.01
C TYR A 164 3.46 2.57 -20.29
N LYS A 165 4.67 1.99 -20.34
CA LYS A 165 5.15 1.18 -21.48
C LYS A 165 4.22 -0.01 -21.77
N ALA A 166 3.57 -0.56 -20.75
CA ALA A 166 2.62 -1.67 -20.87
C ALA A 166 1.21 -1.24 -21.31
N LYS A 167 0.89 0.06 -21.29
CA LYS A 167 -0.43 0.63 -21.63
C LYS A 167 -0.51 1.19 -23.05
N LYS A 168 0.25 0.62 -24.01
CA LYS A 168 0.35 1.00 -25.45
C LYS A 168 -0.98 1.00 -26.26
N GLY A 169 -2.14 1.01 -25.61
CA GLY A 169 -3.48 1.21 -26.21
C GLY A 169 -4.15 2.53 -25.83
N LEU A 170 -3.47 3.47 -25.16
CA LEU A 170 -3.99 4.82 -24.93
C LEU A 170 -3.70 5.72 -26.14
N ASN A 171 -4.74 6.40 -26.65
CA ASN A 171 -4.76 7.29 -27.82
C ASN A 171 -3.91 8.58 -27.69
N GLU A 172 -2.85 8.57 -26.89
CA GLU A 172 -1.96 9.73 -26.71
C GLU A 172 -0.74 9.57 -27.63
N ASN A 173 -0.75 10.25 -28.78
CA ASN A 173 0.46 10.45 -29.58
C ASN A 173 1.32 11.51 -28.87
N ILE A 174 2.18 11.07 -27.95
CA ILE A 174 3.20 11.92 -27.33
C ILE A 174 4.38 11.99 -28.30
N ASP A 175 4.47 13.08 -29.07
CA ASP A 175 5.53 13.32 -30.07
C ASP A 175 6.79 13.94 -29.45
N VAL A 176 7.13 13.55 -28.22
CA VAL A 176 8.30 14.04 -27.48
C VAL A 176 9.04 12.90 -26.78
N LYS A 177 10.34 13.09 -26.54
CA LYS A 177 11.20 12.08 -25.89
C LYS A 177 10.70 11.76 -24.48
N ILE A 178 10.65 10.48 -24.12
CA ILE A 178 10.12 10.04 -22.83
C ILE A 178 11.24 9.60 -21.89
N ILE A 179 11.23 10.13 -20.68
CA ILE A 179 12.02 9.64 -19.54
C ILE A 179 11.12 8.70 -18.75
N TYR A 180 11.52 7.44 -18.66
CA TYR A 180 10.80 6.47 -17.86
C TYR A 180 11.38 6.40 -16.45
N TYR A 181 10.53 6.22 -15.43
CA TYR A 181 10.99 6.01 -14.07
C TYR A 181 10.33 4.79 -13.40
N ILE A 182 11.09 4.16 -12.49
CA ILE A 182 10.65 3.05 -11.65
C ILE A 182 10.87 3.45 -10.21
N LYS A 183 9.83 3.35 -9.37
CA LYS A 183 9.98 3.52 -7.92
C LYS A 183 10.56 2.24 -7.33
N VAL A 184 11.70 2.36 -6.66
CA VAL A 184 12.35 1.27 -5.91
C VAL A 184 12.31 1.60 -4.42
N LYS A 185 12.71 0.64 -3.57
CA LYS A 185 12.60 0.77 -2.10
C LYS A 185 13.25 2.04 -1.55
N ASP A 186 14.39 2.42 -2.10
CA ASP A 186 15.23 3.53 -1.60
C ASP A 186 15.34 4.71 -2.58
N GLY A 187 14.43 4.82 -3.56
CA GLY A 187 14.45 5.93 -4.50
C GLY A 187 13.78 5.62 -5.83
N ILE A 188 14.40 6.11 -6.92
CA ILE A 188 13.92 5.88 -8.28
C ILE A 188 15.08 5.48 -9.20
N THR A 189 14.79 4.61 -10.15
CA THR A 189 15.62 4.39 -11.33
C THR A 189 15.00 5.17 -12.49
N ILE A 190 15.82 5.86 -13.28
CA ILE A 190 15.39 6.58 -14.48
C ILE A 190 16.05 5.98 -15.72
N ASP A 191 15.28 5.89 -16.79
CA ASP A 191 15.69 5.46 -18.12
C ASP A 191 15.63 6.67 -19.05
N ILE A 192 16.78 6.99 -19.65
CA ILE A 192 17.02 8.19 -20.46
C ILE A 192 17.58 7.84 -21.85
N GLU A 193 17.41 6.58 -22.30
CA GLU A 193 17.90 6.10 -23.59
C GLU A 193 17.44 7.00 -24.76
N GLU A 194 16.21 7.50 -24.73
CA GLU A 194 15.71 8.39 -25.79
C GLU A 194 16.42 9.75 -25.85
N ILE A 195 17.08 10.17 -24.78
CA ILE A 195 17.73 11.49 -24.64
C ILE A 195 19.20 11.46 -25.05
N ILE A 196 19.89 10.36 -24.77
CA ILE A 196 21.31 10.18 -25.06
C ILE A 196 21.42 9.43 -26.39
N GLU A 197 21.66 10.17 -27.48
CA GLU A 197 22.14 9.58 -28.74
C GLU A 197 23.58 9.05 -28.61
#